data_AF-A0A520X285-F1
#
_entry.id   AF-A0A520X285-F1
#
_cell.length_a   1.000
_cell.length_b   1.000
_cell.length_c   1.000
_cell.angle_alpha   90.00
_cell.angle_beta   90.00
_cell.angle_gamma   90.00
#
_symmetry.space_group_name_H-M   'P 1'
#
loop_
_entity.id
_entity.type
_entity.pdbx_description
1 polymer ?
#
loop_
_entity_poly.entity_id
_entity_poly.type
_entity_poly.pdbx_seq_one_letter_code
_entity_poly.pdbx_strand_id
1 'polypeptide(L)'
;QDQWTSLRGNVPSKTGWAGRMADLIRDGVAGQQMATNASLFGSNLFQSADETVAYVMGPNGPLQFEGFSTTPGDLLNEQRLAFNRIVDAQYDTIYERGFAAVQRRAIDAADTVTTAIDNAPVLDTVFPLSQLGTQLETVARLIAVRDELQMQRQVFFVATGGFDSHDNQNEDQPGLLGGISEAIAAFHAATVELNIADSVTTFTQSDFGRTLTSNGDGTDHAWAGNQLIVGGAVNGGDLYGSYPVLEIGGPEDVGGGRMIPSTSADQYAATLARWFGIPEIELDVVAPNLANFSQRDLGFMIL
;
A
#
# COMPACT_ATOMS: atom_id res chain seq x y z
N GLN A 1 -8.38 12.23 7.70
CA GLN A 1 -7.08 12.66 7.17
C GLN A 1 -6.90 11.77 5.96
N ASP A 2 -7.23 12.28 4.78
CA ASP A 2 -7.49 11.45 3.59
C ASP A 2 -6.97 12.13 2.32
N GLN A 3 -6.16 13.17 2.50
CA GLN A 3 -5.82 14.10 1.43
C GLN A 3 -4.75 13.52 0.54
N TRP A 4 -3.77 12.86 1.15
CA TRP A 4 -2.72 12.22 0.38
C TRP A 4 -3.22 10.93 -0.28
N THR A 5 -4.14 10.21 0.37
CA THR A 5 -4.72 8.98 -0.18
C THR A 5 -5.66 9.25 -1.35
N SER A 6 -6.45 10.33 -1.29
CA SER A 6 -7.42 10.66 -2.33
C SER A 6 -6.88 11.56 -3.44
N LEU A 7 -5.93 12.46 -3.14
CA LEU A 7 -5.45 13.54 -4.01
C LEU A 7 -6.57 14.51 -4.47
N ARG A 8 -7.67 14.59 -3.72
CA ARG A 8 -8.83 15.44 -4.08
C ARG A 8 -8.93 16.72 -3.24
N GLY A 9 -8.09 16.90 -2.21
CA GLY A 9 -7.89 18.15 -1.49
C GLY A 9 -9.12 18.66 -0.73
N ASN A 10 -10.04 19.29 -1.45
CA ASN A 10 -11.24 19.92 -0.88
C ASN A 10 -12.54 19.15 -1.20
N VAL A 11 -12.47 18.10 -2.00
CA VAL A 11 -13.63 17.28 -2.36
C VAL A 11 -13.51 15.90 -1.73
N PRO A 12 -14.54 15.42 -0.99
CA PRO A 12 -14.57 14.04 -0.52
C PRO A 12 -14.43 13.06 -1.67
N SER A 13 -13.58 12.06 -1.51
CA SER A 13 -13.42 10.97 -2.47
C SER A 13 -13.81 9.64 -1.83
N LYS A 14 -14.40 8.75 -2.62
CA LYS A 14 -14.59 7.34 -2.23
C LYS A 14 -13.44 6.45 -2.70
N THR A 15 -12.58 6.97 -3.59
CA THR A 15 -11.45 6.24 -4.17
C THR A 15 -10.13 6.89 -3.83
N GLY A 16 -9.11 6.05 -3.68
CA GLY A 16 -7.72 6.47 -3.57
C GLY A 16 -6.98 6.28 -4.89
N TRP A 17 -5.78 6.84 -4.96
CA TRP A 17 -5.04 6.85 -6.22
C TRP A 17 -4.56 5.45 -6.66
N ALA A 18 -4.23 4.52 -5.75
CA ALA A 18 -4.00 3.12 -6.14
C ALA A 18 -5.26 2.36 -6.53
N GLY A 19 -6.41 2.68 -5.94
CA GLY A 19 -7.69 2.15 -6.43
C GLY A 19 -7.96 2.55 -7.87
N ARG A 20 -7.75 3.83 -8.20
CA ARG A 20 -7.90 4.32 -9.58
C ARG A 20 -6.89 3.68 -10.54
N MET A 21 -5.64 3.47 -10.12
CA MET A 21 -4.68 2.70 -10.93
C MET A 21 -5.18 1.28 -11.21
N ALA A 22 -5.70 0.58 -10.20
CA ALA A 22 -6.21 -0.78 -10.36
C ALA A 22 -7.42 -0.85 -11.31
N ASP A 23 -8.34 0.11 -11.22
CA ASP A 23 -9.49 0.18 -12.12
C ASP A 23 -9.08 0.42 -13.58
N LEU A 24 -8.07 1.25 -13.82
CA LEU A 24 -7.57 1.58 -15.17
C LEU A 24 -6.93 0.38 -15.87
N ILE A 25 -6.21 -0.48 -15.13
CA ILE A 25 -5.47 -1.60 -15.72
C ILE A 25 -6.21 -2.94 -15.67
N ARG A 26 -7.38 -3.00 -15.01
CA ARG A 26 -8.10 -4.24 -14.67
C ARG A 26 -8.23 -5.23 -15.84
N ASP A 27 -8.54 -4.74 -17.04
CA ASP A 27 -8.77 -5.59 -18.22
C ASP A 27 -7.45 -6.16 -18.73
N GLY A 28 -6.36 -5.39 -18.64
CA GLY A 28 -5.02 -5.81 -19.04
C GLY A 28 -4.42 -6.87 -18.11
N VAL A 29 -4.91 -6.93 -16.87
CA VAL A 29 -4.41 -7.84 -15.81
C VAL A 29 -5.46 -8.83 -15.31
N ALA A 30 -6.51 -9.06 -16.09
CA ALA A 30 -7.64 -9.93 -15.72
C ALA A 30 -7.25 -11.41 -15.49
N GLY A 31 -6.07 -11.83 -15.95
CA GLY A 31 -5.54 -13.18 -15.76
C GLY A 31 -4.78 -13.41 -14.45
N GLN A 32 -4.56 -12.38 -13.63
CA GLN A 32 -3.91 -12.53 -12.32
C GLN A 32 -4.82 -13.30 -11.36
N GLN A 33 -4.24 -14.16 -10.53
CA GLN A 33 -4.99 -14.90 -9.51
C GLN A 33 -5.10 -14.15 -8.18
N MET A 34 -4.39 -13.03 -8.05
CA MET A 34 -4.45 -12.13 -6.90
C MET A 34 -4.89 -10.73 -7.35
N ALA A 35 -5.66 -10.06 -6.50
CA ALA A 35 -6.09 -8.69 -6.75
C ALA A 35 -4.88 -7.76 -6.96
N THR A 36 -5.03 -6.78 -7.86
CA THR A 36 -4.02 -5.73 -8.09
C THR A 36 -3.68 -5.01 -6.79
N ASN A 37 -4.68 -4.63 -6.00
CA ASN A 37 -4.48 -4.03 -4.69
C ASN A 37 -4.59 -5.09 -3.61
N ALA A 38 -3.60 -5.16 -2.73
CA ALA A 38 -3.61 -6.02 -1.56
C ALA A 38 -3.14 -5.27 -0.31
N SER A 39 -3.82 -5.46 0.82
CA SER A 39 -3.51 -4.78 2.08
C SER A 39 -3.22 -5.78 3.18
N LEU A 40 -2.14 -5.55 3.93
CA LEU A 40 -1.81 -6.28 5.15
C LEU A 40 -2.14 -5.46 6.41
N PHE A 41 -2.76 -4.29 6.23
CA PHE A 41 -3.14 -3.37 7.31
C PHE A 41 -4.60 -2.91 7.15
N GLY A 42 -5.51 -3.86 7.03
CA GLY A 42 -6.95 -3.58 6.94
C GLY A 42 -7.37 -2.84 5.67
N SER A 43 -8.65 -2.47 5.59
CA SER A 43 -9.17 -1.66 4.49
C SER A 43 -8.68 -0.22 4.60
N ASN A 44 -8.29 0.39 3.48
CA ASN A 44 -7.76 1.75 3.43
C ASN A 44 -8.28 2.50 2.19
N LEU A 45 -8.41 3.84 2.30
CA LEU A 45 -8.90 4.67 1.20
C LEU A 45 -7.95 4.68 0.00
N PHE A 46 -6.64 4.59 0.23
CA PHE A 46 -5.62 4.60 -0.83
C PHE A 46 -5.88 3.54 -1.92
N GLN A 47 -6.30 2.34 -1.50
CA GLN A 47 -6.62 1.22 -2.39
C GLN A 47 -8.11 1.09 -2.74
N SER A 48 -9.00 1.92 -2.18
CA SER A 48 -10.41 1.93 -2.54
C SER A 48 -10.62 2.36 -3.99
N ALA A 49 -11.42 1.60 -4.73
CA ALA A 49 -11.69 1.77 -6.15
C ALA A 49 -13.20 1.70 -6.44
N ASP A 50 -13.61 2.05 -7.66
CA ASP A 50 -15.02 1.99 -8.08
C ASP A 50 -15.40 0.60 -8.61
N GLU A 51 -14.46 -0.11 -9.26
CA GLU A 51 -14.74 -1.41 -9.89
C GLU A 51 -13.97 -2.57 -9.28
N THR A 52 -12.72 -2.35 -8.90
CA THR A 52 -11.85 -3.37 -8.30
C THR A 52 -11.97 -3.38 -6.77
N VAL A 53 -11.70 -4.54 -6.16
CA VAL A 53 -11.74 -4.72 -4.70
C VAL A 53 -10.35 -5.13 -4.23
N ALA A 54 -9.80 -4.40 -3.26
CA ALA A 54 -8.54 -4.75 -2.64
C ALA A 54 -8.68 -6.05 -1.82
N TYR A 55 -7.70 -6.94 -1.93
CA TYR A 55 -7.64 -8.13 -1.09
C TYR A 55 -7.02 -7.77 0.27
N VAL A 56 -7.75 -7.99 1.36
CA VAL A 56 -7.30 -7.66 2.72
C VAL A 56 -6.88 -8.93 3.44
N MET A 57 -5.68 -8.91 4.01
CA MET A 57 -5.09 -10.03 4.73
C MET A 57 -4.46 -9.57 6.05
N GLY A 58 -4.01 -10.53 6.87
CA GLY A 58 -3.29 -10.25 8.09
C GLY A 58 -1.80 -9.99 7.83
N PRO A 59 -1.04 -9.55 8.86
CA PRO A 59 0.40 -9.30 8.71
C PRO A 59 1.21 -10.55 8.34
N ASN A 60 0.67 -11.75 8.61
CA ASN A 60 1.30 -13.04 8.32
C ASN A 60 0.76 -13.72 7.04
N GLY A 61 -0.08 -13.04 6.26
CA GLY A 61 -0.71 -13.57 5.05
C GLY A 61 -2.22 -13.72 5.14
N PRO A 62 -2.84 -14.49 4.23
CA PRO A 62 -4.29 -14.68 4.13
C PRO A 62 -4.95 -15.05 5.46
N LEU A 63 -6.09 -14.43 5.73
CA LEU A 63 -6.94 -14.83 6.85
C LEU A 63 -7.78 -16.03 6.41
N GLN A 64 -7.52 -17.19 7.00
CA GLN A 64 -8.33 -18.38 6.77
C GLN A 64 -9.64 -18.31 7.56
N PHE A 65 -10.68 -18.96 7.05
CA PHE A 65 -11.91 -19.16 7.79
C PHE A 65 -11.65 -20.11 8.97
N GLU A 66 -11.88 -19.63 10.19
CA GLU A 66 -11.80 -20.47 11.38
C GLU A 66 -12.73 -21.68 11.26
N GLY A 67 -12.21 -22.86 11.61
CA GLY A 67 -12.97 -24.11 11.54
C GLY A 67 -13.06 -24.73 10.15
N PHE A 68 -12.30 -24.27 9.17
CA PHE A 68 -12.16 -24.96 7.88
C PHE A 68 -10.91 -25.84 7.85
N SER A 69 -11.03 -26.99 7.20
CA SER A 69 -9.91 -27.88 6.87
C SER A 69 -10.11 -28.43 5.46
N THR A 70 -9.02 -28.73 4.78
CA THR A 70 -9.01 -29.44 3.50
C THR A 70 -8.76 -30.94 3.67
N THR A 71 -8.52 -31.42 4.90
CA THR A 71 -8.19 -32.83 5.18
C THR A 71 -9.44 -33.71 5.06
N PRO A 72 -9.50 -34.66 4.09
CA PRO A 72 -10.68 -35.50 3.91
C PRO A 72 -11.02 -36.32 5.17
N GLY A 73 -12.28 -36.27 5.58
CA GLY A 73 -12.81 -37.08 6.68
C GLY A 73 -12.70 -36.47 8.09
N ASP A 74 -12.14 -35.26 8.23
CA ASP A 74 -12.23 -34.52 9.50
C ASP A 74 -13.54 -33.70 9.60
N LEU A 75 -13.91 -33.32 10.82
CA LEU A 75 -15.12 -32.54 11.11
C LEU A 75 -15.10 -31.14 10.47
N LEU A 76 -13.92 -30.52 10.37
CA LEU A 76 -13.74 -29.16 9.86
C LEU A 76 -13.89 -29.11 8.33
N ASN A 77 -13.55 -30.19 7.63
CA ASN A 77 -13.80 -30.38 6.21
C ASN A 77 -15.31 -30.54 5.97
N GLU A 78 -16.02 -31.34 6.78
CA GLU A 78 -17.48 -31.42 6.68
C GLU A 78 -18.16 -30.08 6.94
N GLN A 79 -17.63 -29.26 7.88
CA GLN A 79 -18.08 -27.88 8.09
C GLN A 79 -17.86 -27.00 6.86
N ARG A 80 -16.66 -27.05 6.26
CA ARG A 80 -16.34 -26.33 5.02
C ARG A 80 -17.24 -26.76 3.87
N LEU A 81 -17.48 -28.06 3.68
CA LEU A 81 -18.39 -28.58 2.65
C LEU A 81 -19.83 -28.13 2.88
N ALA A 82 -20.29 -28.10 4.13
CA ALA A 82 -21.61 -27.57 4.47
C ALA A 82 -21.73 -26.06 4.18
N PHE A 83 -20.71 -25.27 4.53
CA PHE A 83 -20.66 -23.86 4.21
C PHE A 83 -20.66 -23.62 2.70
N ASN A 84 -19.86 -24.39 1.95
CA ASN A 84 -19.83 -24.30 0.49
C ASN A 84 -21.19 -24.59 -0.13
N ARG A 85 -21.94 -25.59 0.35
CA ARG A 85 -23.31 -25.86 -0.10
C ARG A 85 -24.26 -24.68 0.12
N ILE A 86 -24.08 -23.91 1.20
CA ILE A 86 -24.87 -22.69 1.45
C ILE A 86 -24.45 -21.63 0.44
N VAL A 87 -23.16 -21.31 0.34
CA VAL A 87 -22.65 -20.29 -0.58
C VAL A 87 -22.99 -20.58 -2.04
N ASP A 88 -23.00 -21.84 -2.46
CA ASP A 88 -23.28 -22.25 -3.85
C ASP A 88 -24.77 -22.46 -4.13
N ALA A 89 -25.64 -22.22 -3.14
CA ALA A 89 -27.08 -22.37 -3.31
C ALA A 89 -27.65 -21.30 -4.26
N GLN A 90 -28.80 -21.60 -4.86
CA GLN A 90 -29.55 -20.62 -5.63
C GLN A 90 -30.34 -19.70 -4.69
N TYR A 91 -30.25 -18.40 -4.93
CA TYR A 91 -30.92 -17.38 -4.14
C TYR A 91 -31.75 -16.43 -5.01
N ASP A 92 -32.92 -16.07 -4.51
CA ASP A 92 -33.92 -15.28 -5.25
C ASP A 92 -33.59 -13.79 -5.26
N THR A 93 -32.98 -13.26 -4.19
CA THR A 93 -32.70 -11.82 -4.08
C THR A 93 -31.30 -11.45 -4.55
N ILE A 94 -31.15 -10.20 -5.01
CA ILE A 94 -29.83 -9.64 -5.37
C ILE A 94 -28.89 -9.55 -4.16
N TYR A 95 -29.42 -9.33 -2.96
CA TYR A 95 -28.64 -9.24 -1.73
C TYR A 95 -28.03 -10.58 -1.34
N GLU A 96 -28.82 -11.66 -1.35
CA GLU A 96 -28.33 -13.00 -1.04
C GLU A 96 -27.31 -13.48 -2.07
N ARG A 97 -27.58 -13.26 -3.38
CA ARG A 97 -26.60 -13.56 -4.44
C ARG A 97 -25.32 -12.76 -4.29
N GLY A 98 -25.42 -11.48 -3.95
CA GLY A 98 -24.26 -10.62 -3.71
C GLY A 98 -23.45 -11.09 -2.51
N PHE A 99 -24.11 -11.41 -1.39
CA PHE A 99 -23.45 -11.95 -0.20
C PHE A 99 -22.76 -13.28 -0.50
N ALA A 100 -23.45 -14.22 -1.16
CA ALA A 100 -22.88 -15.50 -1.58
C ALA A 100 -21.66 -15.32 -2.48
N ALA A 101 -21.74 -14.41 -3.48
CA ALA A 101 -20.62 -14.11 -4.36
C ALA A 101 -19.39 -13.53 -3.62
N VAL A 102 -19.62 -12.69 -2.60
CA VAL A 102 -18.54 -12.16 -1.75
C VAL A 102 -17.92 -13.28 -0.91
N GLN A 103 -18.71 -14.15 -0.30
CA GLN A 103 -18.20 -15.28 0.48
C GLN A 103 -17.41 -16.28 -0.38
N ARG A 104 -17.92 -16.61 -1.57
CA ARG A 104 -17.23 -17.48 -2.53
C ARG A 104 -15.87 -16.91 -2.91
N ARG A 105 -15.83 -15.63 -3.30
CA ARG A 105 -14.58 -14.94 -3.65
C ARG A 105 -13.59 -14.89 -2.47
N ALA A 106 -14.08 -14.70 -1.25
CA ALA A 106 -13.23 -14.69 -0.06
C ALA A 106 -12.58 -16.06 0.20
N ILE A 107 -13.34 -17.15 0.07
CA ILE A 107 -12.81 -18.53 0.18
C ILE A 107 -11.77 -18.77 -0.91
N ASP A 108 -12.14 -18.54 -2.17
CA ASP A 108 -11.28 -18.86 -3.31
C ASP A 108 -9.96 -18.07 -3.25
N ALA A 109 -10.02 -16.77 -2.95
CA ALA A 109 -8.84 -15.94 -2.80
C ALA A 109 -7.96 -16.39 -1.61
N ALA A 110 -8.56 -16.71 -0.46
CA ALA A 110 -7.81 -17.18 0.70
C ALA A 110 -7.12 -18.52 0.42
N ASP A 111 -7.80 -19.48 -0.21
CA ASP A 111 -7.22 -20.78 -0.54
C ASP A 111 -6.10 -20.64 -1.57
N THR A 112 -6.32 -19.90 -2.65
CA THR A 112 -5.33 -19.69 -3.71
C THR A 112 -4.07 -19.02 -3.17
N VAL A 113 -4.23 -17.92 -2.42
CA VAL A 113 -3.08 -17.17 -1.90
C VAL A 113 -2.38 -17.95 -0.77
N THR A 114 -3.13 -18.67 0.09
CA THR A 114 -2.54 -19.56 1.12
C THR A 114 -1.70 -20.64 0.46
N THR A 115 -2.26 -21.35 -0.52
CA THR A 115 -1.55 -22.42 -1.21
C THR A 115 -0.24 -21.92 -1.81
N ALA A 116 -0.28 -20.77 -2.49
CA ALA A 116 0.91 -20.18 -3.07
C ALA A 116 1.92 -19.75 -2.00
N ILE A 117 1.50 -19.01 -0.96
CA ILE A 117 2.45 -18.49 0.05
C ILE A 117 3.08 -19.62 0.90
N ASP A 118 2.39 -20.75 1.08
CA ASP A 118 2.94 -21.94 1.74
C ASP A 118 4.03 -22.61 0.90
N ASN A 119 4.00 -22.44 -0.44
CA ASN A 119 5.06 -22.87 -1.35
C ASN A 119 6.21 -21.85 -1.47
N ALA A 120 6.11 -20.68 -0.82
CA ALA A 120 7.14 -19.65 -0.92
C ALA A 120 8.48 -20.19 -0.37
N PRO A 121 9.60 -19.91 -1.06
CA PRO A 121 10.91 -20.27 -0.56
C PRO A 121 11.18 -19.58 0.78
N VAL A 122 11.97 -20.24 1.62
CA VAL A 122 12.53 -19.60 2.81
C VAL A 122 13.54 -18.55 2.34
N LEU A 123 13.37 -17.31 2.77
CA LEU A 123 14.30 -16.22 2.49
C LEU A 123 15.49 -16.30 3.45
N ASP A 124 16.70 -16.07 2.93
CA ASP A 124 17.91 -15.90 3.75
C ASP A 124 17.92 -14.52 4.44
N THR A 125 17.28 -13.52 3.80
CA THR A 125 17.12 -12.18 4.36
C THR A 125 16.29 -12.22 5.64
N VAL A 126 16.88 -11.69 6.73
CA VAL A 126 16.23 -11.61 8.04
C VAL A 126 15.43 -10.31 8.15
N PHE A 127 14.15 -10.43 8.48
CA PHE A 127 13.28 -9.29 8.76
C PHE A 127 13.25 -8.95 10.26
N PRO A 128 13.12 -7.67 10.64
CA PRO A 128 12.91 -7.30 12.03
C PRO A 128 11.55 -7.80 12.52
N LEU A 129 11.45 -8.20 13.79
CA LEU A 129 10.21 -8.68 14.43
C LEU A 129 9.22 -7.54 14.77
N SER A 130 9.27 -6.45 14.01
CA SER A 130 8.33 -5.32 14.11
C SER A 130 7.09 -5.59 13.26
N GLN A 131 5.98 -4.90 13.56
CA GLN A 131 4.75 -5.04 12.78
C GLN A 131 4.96 -4.76 11.28
N LEU A 132 5.77 -3.75 10.95
CA LEU A 132 6.09 -3.43 9.56
C LEU A 132 7.02 -4.48 8.93
N GLY A 133 8.00 -4.98 9.69
CA GLY A 133 8.89 -6.05 9.25
C GLY A 133 8.14 -7.32 8.88
N THR A 134 7.23 -7.78 9.75
CA THR A 134 6.38 -8.96 9.48
C THR A 134 5.49 -8.77 8.25
N GLN A 135 4.88 -7.59 8.08
CA GLN A 135 4.10 -7.31 6.88
C GLN A 135 4.96 -7.34 5.61
N LEU A 136 6.13 -6.70 5.63
CA LEU A 136 7.04 -6.67 4.48
C LEU A 136 7.64 -8.05 4.16
N GLU A 137 7.90 -8.88 5.17
CA GLU A 137 8.29 -10.29 4.99
C GLU A 137 7.20 -11.06 4.23
N THR A 138 5.94 -10.92 4.64
CA THR A 138 4.80 -11.52 3.95
C THR A 138 4.68 -11.02 2.51
N VAL A 139 4.88 -9.72 2.25
CA VAL A 139 4.91 -9.18 0.89
C VAL A 139 6.06 -9.79 0.07
N ALA A 140 7.25 -9.94 0.65
CA ALA A 140 8.38 -10.56 -0.04
C ALA A 140 8.08 -12.03 -0.40
N ARG A 141 7.45 -12.78 0.50
CA ARG A 141 7.00 -14.16 0.23
C ARG A 141 5.94 -14.22 -0.88
N LEU A 142 4.99 -13.28 -0.91
CA LEU A 142 4.01 -13.17 -2.00
C LEU A 142 4.68 -12.89 -3.35
N ILE A 143 5.66 -11.98 -3.38
CA ILE A 143 6.46 -11.68 -4.58
C ILE A 143 7.29 -12.89 -5.02
N ALA A 144 7.78 -13.70 -4.08
CA ALA A 144 8.52 -14.92 -4.39
C ALA A 144 7.68 -15.95 -5.16
N VAL A 145 6.36 -15.94 -4.98
CA VAL A 145 5.41 -16.86 -5.64
C VAL A 145 4.55 -16.16 -6.70
N ARG A 146 5.00 -14.99 -7.18
CA ARG A 146 4.32 -14.19 -8.19
C ARG A 146 3.95 -14.98 -9.46
N ASP A 147 4.79 -15.91 -9.89
CA ASP A 147 4.58 -16.70 -11.11
C ASP A 147 3.43 -17.71 -10.92
N GLU A 148 3.31 -18.32 -9.73
CA GLU A 148 2.21 -19.21 -9.36
C GLU A 148 0.88 -18.45 -9.31
N LEU A 149 0.90 -17.23 -8.77
CA LEU A 149 -0.26 -16.34 -8.69
C LEU A 149 -0.51 -15.53 -9.97
N GLN A 150 0.29 -15.74 -11.02
CA GLN A 150 0.23 -15.03 -12.29
C GLN A 150 0.21 -13.50 -12.12
N MET A 151 0.89 -13.00 -11.10
CA MET A 151 0.99 -11.58 -10.75
C MET A 151 1.69 -10.80 -11.86
N GLN A 152 1.15 -9.62 -12.19
CA GLN A 152 1.67 -8.74 -13.21
C GLN A 152 1.88 -7.32 -12.66
N ARG A 153 0.90 -6.80 -11.93
CA ARG A 153 0.86 -5.43 -11.39
C ARG A 153 0.21 -5.46 -10.01
N GLN A 154 1.01 -5.47 -8.96
CA GLN A 154 0.53 -5.48 -7.58
C GLN A 154 0.92 -4.18 -6.87
N VAL A 155 -0.01 -3.65 -6.09
CA VAL A 155 0.21 -2.61 -5.09
C VAL A 155 -0.08 -3.23 -3.73
N PHE A 156 0.98 -3.43 -2.94
CA PHE A 156 0.86 -3.90 -1.56
C PHE A 156 0.82 -2.71 -0.61
N PHE A 157 -0.15 -2.70 0.29
CA PHE A 157 -0.25 -1.72 1.36
C PHE A 157 0.17 -2.36 2.69
N VAL A 158 1.18 -1.75 3.29
CA VAL A 158 1.67 -2.07 4.63
C VAL A 158 1.74 -0.77 5.42
N ALA A 159 1.58 -0.84 6.74
CA ALA A 159 1.64 0.37 7.55
C ALA A 159 2.18 0.11 8.95
N THR A 160 2.62 1.20 9.58
CA THR A 160 2.94 1.27 11.01
C THR A 160 2.42 2.58 11.56
N GLY A 161 1.97 2.57 12.81
CA GLY A 161 1.49 3.76 13.52
C GLY A 161 2.57 4.42 14.37
N GLY A 162 2.13 5.31 15.25
CA GLY A 162 2.97 5.95 16.29
C GLY A 162 3.46 7.36 15.97
N PHE A 163 3.28 7.85 14.74
CA PHE A 163 3.80 9.16 14.31
C PHE A 163 2.95 10.37 14.71
N ASP A 164 1.79 10.15 15.35
CA ASP A 164 0.94 11.24 15.86
C ASP A 164 1.32 11.65 17.29
N SER A 165 2.58 12.00 17.48
CA SER A 165 3.18 12.26 18.80
C SER A 165 2.92 13.67 19.33
N HIS A 166 1.76 13.88 19.96
CA HIS A 166 1.44 15.13 20.66
C HIS A 166 2.20 15.33 21.98
N ASP A 167 2.93 14.31 22.42
CA ASP A 167 3.84 14.25 23.56
C ASP A 167 5.04 13.33 23.24
N ASN A 168 6.09 13.38 24.05
CA ASN A 168 7.30 12.54 23.98
C ASN A 168 7.95 12.39 22.58
N GLN A 169 7.79 13.36 21.67
CA GLN A 169 8.22 13.19 20.27
C GLN A 169 9.72 12.88 20.15
N ASN A 170 10.56 13.54 20.96
CA ASN A 170 12.01 13.32 20.95
C ASN A 170 12.42 11.93 21.45
N GLU A 171 11.57 11.28 22.25
CA GLU A 171 11.78 9.91 22.75
C GLU A 171 11.28 8.88 21.73
N ASP A 172 10.07 9.07 21.19
CA ASP A 172 9.41 8.07 20.34
C ASP A 172 9.90 8.08 18.89
N GLN A 173 10.07 9.28 18.30
CA GLN A 173 10.34 9.42 16.86
C GLN A 173 11.62 8.70 16.41
N PRO A 174 12.74 8.72 17.14
CA PRO A 174 13.94 7.98 16.75
C PRO A 174 13.69 6.47 16.58
N GLY A 175 12.94 5.85 17.51
CA GLY A 175 12.61 4.43 17.44
C GLY A 175 11.67 4.10 16.28
N LEU A 176 10.67 4.95 16.04
CA LEU A 176 9.74 4.80 14.92
C LEU A 176 10.43 4.89 13.56
N LEU A 177 11.31 5.88 13.37
CA LEU A 177 12.11 6.03 12.15
C LEU A 177 13.13 4.90 11.99
N GLY A 178 13.73 4.43 13.10
CA GLY A 178 14.59 3.24 13.11
C GLY A 178 13.85 2.00 12.61
N GLY A 179 12.63 1.75 13.10
CA GLY A 179 11.81 0.64 12.65
C GLY A 179 11.43 0.70 11.17
N ILE A 180 11.15 1.89 10.63
CA ILE A 180 10.95 2.09 9.18
C ILE A 180 12.25 1.76 8.41
N SER A 181 13.38 2.28 8.87
CA SER A 181 14.68 2.07 8.22
C SER A 181 15.05 0.59 8.14
N GLU A 182 14.95 -0.14 9.25
CA GLU A 182 15.27 -1.57 9.32
C GLU A 182 14.34 -2.40 8.43
N ALA A 183 13.04 -2.12 8.47
CA ALA A 183 12.05 -2.90 7.73
C ALA A 183 12.15 -2.67 6.20
N ILE A 184 12.34 -1.42 5.75
CA ILE A 184 12.54 -1.11 4.32
C ILE A 184 13.87 -1.68 3.83
N ALA A 185 14.93 -1.61 4.63
CA ALA A 185 16.23 -2.19 4.26
C ALA A 185 16.14 -3.72 4.08
N ALA A 186 15.50 -4.42 5.02
CA ALA A 186 15.26 -5.87 4.90
C ALA A 186 14.40 -6.20 3.68
N PHE A 187 13.33 -5.45 3.43
CA PHE A 187 12.48 -5.68 2.26
C PHE A 187 13.24 -5.50 0.94
N HIS A 188 14.01 -4.42 0.82
CA HIS A 188 14.82 -4.22 -0.38
C HIS A 188 15.86 -5.33 -0.55
N ALA A 189 16.54 -5.75 0.51
CA ALA A 189 17.47 -6.89 0.46
C ALA A 189 16.78 -8.17 -0.03
N ALA A 190 15.56 -8.45 0.43
CA ALA A 190 14.78 -9.59 -0.06
C ALA A 190 14.42 -9.47 -1.55
N THR A 191 14.10 -8.27 -2.05
CA THR A 191 13.86 -8.09 -3.50
C THR A 191 15.12 -8.33 -4.35
N VAL A 192 16.30 -8.04 -3.80
CA VAL A 192 17.59 -8.35 -4.44
C VAL A 192 17.85 -9.86 -4.41
N GLU A 193 17.64 -10.52 -3.27
CA GLU A 193 17.74 -11.98 -3.12
C GLU A 193 16.82 -12.72 -4.12
N LEU A 194 15.60 -12.22 -4.30
CA LEU A 194 14.61 -12.75 -5.25
C LEU A 194 14.89 -12.37 -6.72
N ASN A 195 15.96 -11.62 -7.00
CA ASN A 195 16.34 -11.11 -8.33
C ASN A 195 15.20 -10.36 -9.03
N ILE A 196 14.47 -9.53 -8.28
CA ILE A 196 13.29 -8.79 -8.77
C ILE A 196 13.30 -7.31 -8.38
N ALA A 197 14.41 -6.82 -7.81
CA ALA A 197 14.55 -5.44 -7.31
C ALA A 197 14.18 -4.37 -8.36
N ASP A 198 14.48 -4.59 -9.64
CA ASP A 198 14.16 -3.63 -10.73
C ASP A 198 12.66 -3.56 -11.03
N SER A 199 11.86 -4.52 -10.55
CA SER A 199 10.40 -4.56 -10.73
C SER A 199 9.63 -4.18 -9.45
N VAL A 200 10.33 -3.81 -8.37
CA VAL A 200 9.73 -3.48 -7.09
C VAL A 200 10.18 -2.08 -6.65
N THR A 201 9.20 -1.23 -6.38
CA THR A 201 9.41 0.10 -5.77
C THR A 201 8.62 0.20 -4.49
N THR A 202 9.31 0.37 -3.38
CA THR A 202 8.74 0.73 -2.08
C THR A 202 8.75 2.23 -1.94
N PHE A 203 7.64 2.79 -1.46
CA PHE A 203 7.55 4.22 -1.21
C PHE A 203 6.75 4.48 0.07
N THR A 204 7.02 5.59 0.75
CA THR A 204 6.25 6.01 1.92
C THR A 204 5.21 7.05 1.56
N GLN A 205 4.20 7.15 2.43
CA GLN A 205 3.18 8.18 2.39
C GLN A 205 2.76 8.52 3.83
N SER A 206 2.43 9.79 4.09
CA SER A 206 1.81 10.26 5.34
C SER A 206 0.78 11.35 5.01
N ASP A 207 -0.34 11.39 5.74
CA ASP A 207 -1.35 12.44 5.57
C ASP A 207 -0.95 13.79 6.20
N PHE A 208 0.06 13.79 7.08
CA PHE A 208 0.58 15.00 7.70
C PHE A 208 2.10 14.94 7.92
N GLY A 209 2.70 16.13 7.95
CA GLY A 209 4.01 16.36 8.53
C GLY A 209 3.90 16.89 9.96
N ARG A 210 5.02 17.33 10.53
CA ARG A 210 5.07 17.91 11.89
C ARG A 210 5.51 19.36 11.84
N THR A 211 4.92 20.19 12.69
CA THR A 211 5.29 21.61 12.82
C THR A 211 6.72 21.79 13.34
N LEU A 212 7.36 22.88 12.95
CA LEU A 212 8.67 23.27 13.52
C LEU A 212 8.54 23.74 14.98
N THR A 213 7.38 24.26 15.36
CA THR A 213 7.11 24.73 16.71
C THR A 213 6.64 23.59 17.61
N SER A 214 7.10 23.58 18.85
CA SER A 214 6.54 22.67 19.87
C SER A 214 5.17 23.13 20.35
N ASN A 215 4.29 22.17 20.67
CA ASN A 215 3.03 22.41 21.39
C ASN A 215 3.14 22.11 22.90
N GLY A 216 4.36 21.94 23.42
CA GLY A 216 4.66 21.61 24.81
C GLY A 216 5.67 20.47 24.90
N ASP A 217 5.17 19.25 24.72
CA ASP A 217 5.96 18.02 24.79
C ASP A 217 5.98 17.25 23.45
N GLY A 218 5.27 17.76 22.43
CA GLY A 218 5.30 17.26 21.07
C GLY A 218 5.24 18.40 20.07
N THR A 219 4.59 18.13 18.93
CA THR A 219 4.32 19.11 17.85
C THR A 219 2.88 18.96 17.35
N ASP A 220 2.40 19.93 16.59
CA ASP A 220 1.13 19.82 15.86
C ASP A 220 1.33 19.30 14.43
N HIS A 221 0.24 18.92 13.77
CA HIS A 221 0.23 18.50 12.38
C HIS A 221 0.62 19.65 11.45
N ALA A 222 1.42 19.34 10.43
CA ALA A 222 1.82 20.24 9.36
C ALA A 222 1.58 19.60 7.99
N TRP A 223 1.92 20.33 6.93
CA TRP A 223 1.70 19.89 5.56
C TRP A 223 2.94 19.25 4.93
N ALA A 224 4.09 19.93 4.94
CA ALA A 224 5.31 19.38 4.35
C ALA A 224 5.92 18.24 5.19
N GLY A 225 6.57 17.32 4.49
CA GLY A 225 7.33 16.22 5.05
C GLY A 225 8.21 15.59 3.98
N ASN A 226 8.98 14.58 4.36
CA ASN A 226 9.82 13.82 3.42
C ASN A 226 9.19 12.44 3.21
N GLN A 227 9.21 11.97 1.97
CA GLN A 227 8.86 10.58 1.63
C GLN A 227 10.12 9.86 1.16
N LEU A 228 10.23 8.57 1.49
CA LEU A 228 11.30 7.69 1.04
C LEU A 228 10.80 6.89 -0.16
N ILE A 229 11.68 6.70 -1.16
CA ILE A 229 11.44 5.84 -2.31
C ILE A 229 12.66 4.94 -2.47
N VAL A 230 12.46 3.62 -2.54
CA VAL A 230 13.51 2.61 -2.57
C VAL A 230 13.13 1.52 -3.56
N GLY A 231 14.04 1.13 -4.45
CA GLY A 231 13.82 0.10 -5.46
C GLY A 231 14.88 0.13 -6.56
N GLY A 232 14.98 -0.95 -7.33
CA GLY A 232 15.97 -1.04 -8.42
C GLY A 232 15.68 -0.09 -9.58
N ALA A 233 14.40 0.24 -9.79
CA ALA A 233 13.97 1.21 -10.79
C ALA A 233 13.92 2.67 -10.28
N VAL A 234 14.49 2.95 -9.10
CA VAL A 234 14.55 4.32 -8.56
C VAL A 234 15.90 4.92 -8.91
N ASN A 235 15.90 6.13 -9.49
CA ASN A 235 17.10 6.95 -9.61
C ASN A 235 17.46 7.55 -8.24
N GLY A 236 17.96 6.69 -7.35
CA GLY A 236 18.23 6.99 -5.95
C GLY A 236 19.50 7.80 -5.70
N GLY A 237 19.76 8.11 -4.42
CA GLY A 237 20.92 8.91 -4.01
C GLY A 237 20.75 10.42 -4.15
N ASP A 238 19.54 10.89 -4.42
CA ASP A 238 19.21 12.31 -4.61
C ASP A 238 17.92 12.71 -3.87
N LEU A 239 17.68 14.02 -3.77
CA LEU A 239 16.47 14.62 -3.21
C LEU A 239 15.64 15.24 -4.34
N TYR A 240 14.40 14.77 -4.48
CA TYR A 240 13.46 15.30 -5.47
C TYR A 240 12.53 16.33 -4.84
N GLY A 241 12.62 17.57 -5.32
CA GLY A 241 11.99 18.73 -4.70
C GLY A 241 13.04 19.68 -4.15
N SER A 242 12.68 20.49 -3.17
CA SER A 242 13.60 21.42 -2.49
C SER A 242 13.47 21.26 -0.99
N TYR A 243 14.60 21.03 -0.33
CA TYR A 243 14.66 21.05 1.13
C TYR A 243 14.46 22.49 1.60
N PRO A 244 13.43 22.77 2.43
CA PRO A 244 13.10 24.13 2.80
C PRO A 244 14.13 24.69 3.80
N VAL A 245 14.19 26.03 3.90
CA VAL A 245 14.83 26.67 5.04
C VAL A 245 13.91 26.48 6.25
N LEU A 246 14.40 25.83 7.31
CA LEU A 246 13.62 25.57 8.52
C LEU A 246 13.58 26.82 9.42
N GLU A 247 12.79 27.81 9.01
CA GLU A 247 12.67 29.10 9.67
C GLU A 247 11.20 29.47 9.96
N ILE A 248 10.90 29.77 11.23
CA ILE A 248 9.56 30.24 11.64
C ILE A 248 9.33 31.65 11.10
N GLY A 249 8.20 31.85 10.43
CA GLY A 249 7.90 33.11 9.72
C GLY A 249 8.73 33.31 8.44
N GLY A 250 9.48 32.30 8.02
CA GLY A 250 10.16 32.26 6.73
C GLY A 250 9.19 32.16 5.55
N PRO A 251 9.69 32.25 4.31
CA PRO A 251 8.85 32.33 3.12
C PRO A 251 7.98 31.08 2.88
N GLU A 252 8.42 29.90 3.34
CA GLU A 252 7.67 28.66 3.22
C GLU A 252 6.79 28.34 4.46
N ASP A 253 6.85 29.13 5.53
CA ASP A 253 5.99 28.95 6.70
C ASP A 253 4.62 29.60 6.48
N VAL A 254 3.56 28.80 6.37
CA VAL A 254 2.17 29.30 6.29
C VAL A 254 1.58 29.65 7.67
N GLY A 255 2.43 29.67 8.70
CA GLY A 255 2.17 30.15 10.05
C GLY A 255 2.23 29.02 11.08
N GLY A 256 2.93 29.26 12.19
CA GLY A 256 3.08 28.29 13.28
C GLY A 256 4.03 27.14 12.94
N GLY A 257 5.06 27.40 12.11
CA GLY A 257 6.02 26.38 11.70
C GLY A 257 5.42 25.31 10.78
N ARG A 258 4.34 25.63 10.05
CA ARG A 258 3.73 24.73 9.07
C ARG A 258 4.33 25.04 7.70
N MET A 259 5.26 24.20 7.28
CA MET A 259 5.96 24.41 6.01
C MET A 259 5.08 23.97 4.83
N ILE A 260 5.12 24.72 3.73
CA ILE A 260 4.50 24.34 2.45
C ILE A 260 5.45 23.43 1.66
N PRO A 261 4.97 22.29 1.11
CA PRO A 261 5.80 21.43 0.27
C PRO A 261 6.17 22.12 -1.04
N SER A 262 7.41 21.92 -1.50
CA SER A 262 7.86 22.35 -2.84
C SER A 262 7.36 21.43 -3.97
N THR A 263 6.99 20.19 -3.63
CA THR A 263 6.53 19.16 -4.55
C THR A 263 5.14 18.67 -4.16
N SER A 264 4.24 18.51 -5.13
CA SER A 264 2.88 18.03 -4.88
C SER A 264 2.82 16.50 -4.77
N ALA A 265 1.91 16.02 -3.91
CA ALA A 265 1.53 14.60 -3.85
C ALA A 265 0.97 14.09 -5.19
N ASP A 266 0.34 14.96 -6.00
CA ASP A 266 -0.12 14.62 -7.35
C ASP A 266 1.05 14.31 -8.29
N GLN A 267 2.11 15.13 -8.29
CA GLN A 267 3.30 14.89 -9.12
C GLN A 267 4.04 13.61 -8.68
N TYR A 268 4.08 13.37 -7.36
CA TYR A 268 4.64 12.15 -6.78
C TYR A 268 3.88 10.89 -7.21
N ALA A 269 2.55 10.89 -7.05
CA ALA A 269 1.70 9.77 -7.44
C ALA A 269 1.71 9.55 -8.96
N ALA A 270 1.72 10.62 -9.77
CA ALA A 270 1.78 10.52 -11.23
C ALA A 270 3.09 9.89 -11.71
N THR A 271 4.22 10.26 -11.09
CA THR A 271 5.53 9.69 -11.42
C THR A 271 5.57 8.18 -11.13
N LEU A 272 5.05 7.76 -9.97
CA LEU A 272 4.92 6.33 -9.63
C LEU A 272 3.93 5.59 -10.54
N ALA A 273 2.78 6.20 -10.83
CA ALA A 273 1.74 5.61 -11.69
C ALA A 273 2.24 5.41 -13.13
N ARG A 274 3.04 6.34 -13.65
CA ARG A 274 3.69 6.22 -14.95
C ARG A 274 4.62 5.01 -15.00
N TRP A 275 5.50 4.85 -14.00
CA TRP A 275 6.37 3.68 -13.88
C TRP A 275 5.57 2.37 -13.73
N PHE A 276 4.47 2.42 -13.00
CA PHE A 276 3.56 1.28 -12.83
C PHE A 276 2.86 0.86 -14.15
N GLY A 277 2.90 1.71 -15.17
CA GLY A 277 2.38 1.43 -16.51
C GLY A 277 1.07 2.14 -16.85
N ILE A 278 0.65 3.13 -16.05
CA ILE A 278 -0.51 3.97 -16.39
C ILE A 278 -0.15 4.86 -17.60
N PRO A 279 -0.94 4.83 -18.69
CA PRO A 279 -0.71 5.70 -19.84
C PRO A 279 -0.78 7.18 -19.49
N GLU A 280 0.03 8.02 -20.15
CA GLU A 280 0.08 9.47 -19.90
C GLU A 280 -1.31 10.15 -19.96
N ILE A 281 -2.18 9.69 -20.86
CA ILE A 281 -3.55 10.23 -21.04
C ILE A 281 -4.47 9.93 -19.84
N GLU A 282 -4.15 8.92 -19.03
CA GLU A 282 -4.92 8.49 -17.85
C GLU A 282 -4.32 8.99 -16.53
N LEU A 283 -3.14 9.65 -16.55
CA LEU A 283 -2.50 10.09 -15.31
C LEU A 283 -3.34 11.12 -14.53
N ASP A 284 -4.15 11.93 -15.21
CA ASP A 284 -5.05 12.88 -14.56
C ASP A 284 -6.23 12.19 -13.84
N VAL A 285 -6.53 10.92 -14.17
CA VAL A 285 -7.48 10.12 -13.39
C VAL A 285 -6.85 9.74 -12.05
N VAL A 286 -5.57 9.35 -12.06
CA VAL A 286 -4.83 8.96 -10.85
C VAL A 286 -4.52 10.18 -9.97
N ALA A 287 -4.00 11.25 -10.57
CA ALA A 287 -3.56 12.49 -9.94
C ALA A 287 -4.33 13.70 -10.52
N PRO A 288 -5.52 14.04 -9.97
CA PRO A 288 -6.45 14.97 -10.59
C PRO A 288 -5.99 16.41 -10.69
N ASN A 289 -5.02 16.83 -9.88
CA ASN A 289 -4.49 18.19 -9.93
C ASN A 289 -3.22 18.30 -10.78
N LEU A 290 -2.79 17.21 -11.42
CA LEU A 290 -1.55 17.15 -12.19
C LEU A 290 -1.48 18.17 -13.32
N ALA A 291 -2.63 18.52 -13.92
CA ALA A 291 -2.75 19.56 -14.96
C ALA A 291 -2.35 20.97 -14.48
N ASN A 292 -2.28 21.21 -13.16
CA ASN A 292 -1.85 22.49 -12.60
C ASN A 292 -0.32 22.64 -12.55
N PHE A 293 0.44 21.60 -12.91
CA PHE A 293 1.89 21.59 -12.82
C PHE A 293 2.52 21.51 -14.21
N SER A 294 3.52 22.35 -14.46
CA SER A 294 4.32 22.30 -15.70
C SER A 294 5.18 21.04 -15.77
N GLN A 295 5.69 20.60 -14.61
CA GLN A 295 6.40 19.34 -14.46
C GLN A 295 5.44 18.26 -13.97
N ARG A 296 5.05 17.34 -14.85
CA ARG A 296 4.16 16.21 -14.52
C ARG A 296 4.90 15.00 -13.96
N ASP A 297 6.15 14.84 -14.36
CA ASP A 297 7.04 13.74 -14.00
C ASP A 297 8.24 14.28 -13.22
N LEU A 298 8.46 13.75 -12.01
CA LEU A 298 9.54 14.18 -11.14
C LEU A 298 10.89 13.56 -11.51
N GLY A 299 10.91 12.52 -12.35
CA GLY A 299 12.12 11.93 -12.89
C GLY A 299 12.90 11.04 -11.90
N PHE A 300 12.28 10.65 -10.79
CA PHE A 300 12.91 9.74 -9.82
C PHE A 300 12.79 8.25 -10.18
N MET A 301 12.05 7.92 -11.24
CA MET A 301 11.92 6.55 -11.75
C MET A 301 12.74 6.36 -13.03
N ILE A 302 13.38 5.21 -13.15
CA ILE A 302 14.02 4.72 -14.36
C ILE A 302 12.94 4.02 -15.19
N LEU A 303 12.71 4.49 -16.42
CA LEU A 303 11.72 3.95 -17.36
C LEU A 303 12.35 2.96 -18.35
#